data_AF-A0A7S2V7A1-F1
#
_entry.id   AF-A0A7S2V7A1-F1
#
_cell.length_a   1.000
_cell.length_b   1.000
_cell.length_c   1.000
_cell.angle_alpha   90.00
_cell.angle_beta   90.00
_cell.angle_gamma   90.00
#
_symmetry.space_group_name_H-M   'P 1'
#
loop_
_entity.id
_entity.type
_entity.pdbx_description
1 polymer ?
#
loop_
_entity_poly.entity_id
_entity_poly.type
_entity_poly.pdbx_seq_one_letter_code
_entity_poly.pdbx_strand_id
1 'polypeptide(L)'
;VRVLRARTRRRAGEKLTQADRNRRHRHRVLLATQRRRKKERRLLASIDKAEVISGKLDEEDESKAARRRVVRHLRQARSAMELSAATLPAKAPDRARLNARAVPVTLTDELSGNLRQMKAKGNLLVEHGDKQRVLSKGQVTLVAPEGKKKSKPRRKLKVKRQYV
;
A
#
# COMPACT_ATOMS: atom_id res chain seq x y z
N VAL A 1 -75.87 -23.52 -29.83
CA VAL A 1 -75.26 -23.84 -31.15
C VAL A 1 -73.97 -24.63 -30.92
N ARG A 2 -73.98 -25.96 -31.14
CA ARG A 2 -72.81 -26.83 -30.94
C ARG A 2 -71.99 -26.90 -32.23
N VAL A 3 -70.78 -26.35 -32.22
CA VAL A 3 -69.83 -26.45 -33.34
C VAL A 3 -69.22 -27.85 -33.32
N LEU A 4 -69.70 -28.71 -34.22
CA LEU A 4 -69.11 -30.03 -34.49
C LEU A 4 -67.71 -29.83 -35.07
N ARG A 5 -66.68 -29.94 -34.21
CA ARG A 5 -65.29 -30.06 -34.65
C ARG A 5 -65.15 -31.37 -35.43
N ALA A 6 -65.07 -31.26 -36.76
CA ALA A 6 -64.68 -32.35 -37.64
C ALA A 6 -63.29 -32.85 -37.24
N ARG A 7 -63.25 -33.93 -36.44
CA ARG A 7 -62.03 -34.71 -36.21
C ARG A 7 -61.73 -35.39 -37.54
N THR A 8 -60.80 -34.83 -38.31
CA THR A 8 -60.22 -35.53 -39.45
C THR A 8 -59.61 -36.82 -38.94
N ARG A 9 -60.29 -37.94 -39.22
CA ARG A 9 -59.78 -39.28 -38.98
C ARG A 9 -58.47 -39.38 -39.76
N ARG A 10 -57.34 -39.32 -39.07
CA ARG A 10 -56.03 -39.60 -39.67
C ARG A 10 -56.13 -41.00 -40.26
N ARG A 11 -56.08 -41.10 -41.59
CA ARG A 11 -56.08 -42.38 -42.30
C ARG A 11 -54.97 -43.24 -41.69
N ALA A 12 -55.38 -44.32 -41.04
CA ALA A 12 -54.46 -45.30 -40.50
C ALA A 12 -53.72 -45.97 -41.68
N GLY A 13 -52.39 -46.00 -41.61
CA GLY A 13 -51.61 -47.06 -42.26
C GLY A 13 -51.04 -46.81 -43.66
N GLU A 14 -50.99 -45.58 -44.19
CA GLU A 14 -50.22 -45.37 -45.42
C GLU A 14 -48.72 -45.41 -45.10
N LYS A 15 -48.09 -46.56 -45.38
CA LYS A 15 -46.65 -46.74 -45.19
C LYS A 15 -45.95 -45.70 -46.05
N LEU A 16 -45.23 -44.77 -45.40
CA LEU A 16 -44.38 -43.81 -46.08
C LEU A 16 -43.54 -44.53 -47.13
N THR A 17 -43.60 -44.03 -48.36
CA THR A 17 -42.76 -44.53 -49.45
C THR A 17 -41.29 -44.37 -49.07
N GLN A 18 -40.42 -45.19 -49.66
CA GLN A 18 -38.99 -45.06 -49.43
C GLN A 18 -38.48 -43.66 -49.81
N ALA A 19 -39.05 -43.05 -50.84
CA ALA A 19 -38.77 -41.68 -51.24
C ALA A 19 -39.11 -40.65 -50.15
N ASP A 20 -40.27 -40.78 -49.50
CA ASP A 20 -40.67 -39.88 -48.41
C ASP A 20 -39.82 -40.06 -47.15
N ARG A 21 -39.41 -41.30 -46.85
CA ARG A 21 -38.46 -41.56 -45.75
C ARG A 21 -37.11 -40.91 -46.03
N ASN A 22 -36.61 -41.02 -47.26
CA ASN A 22 -35.36 -40.39 -47.68
C ASN A 22 -35.44 -38.86 -47.63
N ARG A 23 -36.56 -38.26 -48.08
CA ARG A 23 -36.79 -36.80 -47.95
C ARG A 23 -36.78 -36.35 -46.49
N ARG A 24 -37.49 -37.06 -45.61
CA ARG A 24 -37.51 -36.76 -44.17
C ARG A 24 -36.15 -36.91 -43.52
N HIS A 25 -35.40 -37.94 -43.88
CA HIS A 25 -34.04 -38.16 -43.39
C HIS A 25 -33.11 -37.02 -43.82
N ARG A 26 -33.08 -36.68 -45.10
CA ARG A 26 -32.29 -35.54 -45.62
C ARG A 26 -32.64 -34.22 -44.93
N HIS A 27 -33.93 -33.95 -44.74
CA HIS A 27 -34.39 -32.76 -44.04
C HIS A 27 -33.93 -32.73 -42.57
N ARG A 28 -34.01 -33.87 -41.86
CA ARG A 28 -33.50 -33.98 -40.48
C ARG A 28 -31.99 -33.74 -40.40
N VAL A 29 -31.22 -34.34 -41.31
CA VAL A 29 -29.77 -34.14 -41.39
C VAL A 29 -29.45 -32.67 -41.64
N LEU A 30 -30.15 -32.03 -42.58
CA LEU A 30 -29.97 -30.62 -42.90
C LEU A 30 -30.30 -29.69 -41.72
N LEU A 31 -31.37 -29.98 -40.96
CA LEU A 31 -31.68 -29.21 -39.76
C LEU A 31 -30.62 -29.42 -38.67
N ALA A 32 -30.10 -30.64 -38.51
CA ALA A 32 -29.03 -30.92 -37.55
C ALA A 32 -27.75 -30.16 -37.89
N THR A 33 -27.35 -30.13 -39.16
CA THR A 33 -26.16 -29.37 -39.61
C THR A 33 -26.34 -27.87 -39.45
N GLN A 34 -27.52 -27.32 -39.77
CA GLN A 34 -27.82 -25.91 -39.52
C GLN A 34 -27.77 -25.55 -38.03
N ARG A 35 -28.33 -26.39 -37.16
CA ARG A 35 -28.26 -26.19 -35.70
C ARG A 35 -26.82 -26.23 -35.21
N ARG A 36 -26.00 -27.16 -35.71
CA ARG A 36 -24.57 -27.24 -35.38
C ARG A 36 -23.82 -25.97 -35.81
N ARG A 37 -23.99 -25.54 -37.07
CA ARG A 37 -23.39 -24.29 -37.59
C ARG A 37 -23.79 -23.06 -36.78
N LYS A 38 -25.07 -22.97 -36.37
CA LYS A 38 -25.55 -21.87 -35.51
C LYS A 38 -24.88 -21.88 -34.13
N LYS A 39 -24.68 -23.07 -33.54
CA LYS A 39 -23.95 -23.21 -32.26
C LYS A 39 -22.49 -22.81 -32.42
N GLU A 40 -21.80 -23.29 -33.45
CA GLU A 40 -20.41 -22.95 -33.73
C GLU A 40 -20.22 -21.43 -33.92
N ARG A 41 -21.09 -20.78 -34.70
CA ARG A 41 -21.08 -19.32 -34.85
C ARG A 41 -21.29 -18.57 -33.53
N ARG A 42 -22.16 -19.07 -32.65
CA ARG A 42 -22.37 -18.45 -31.32
C ARG A 42 -21.14 -18.59 -30.44
N LEU A 43 -20.44 -19.72 -30.52
CA LEU A 43 -19.20 -19.94 -29.77
C LEU A 43 -18.09 -19.00 -30.28
N LEU A 44 -17.90 -18.88 -31.59
CA LEU A 44 -16.94 -17.94 -32.17
C LEU A 44 -17.24 -16.51 -31.73
N ALA A 45 -18.49 -16.06 -31.87
CA ALA A 45 -18.88 -14.72 -31.40
C ALA A 45 -18.72 -14.51 -29.89
N SER A 46 -18.71 -15.58 -29.07
CA SER A 46 -18.40 -15.47 -27.64
C SER A 46 -16.90 -15.38 -27.37
N ILE A 47 -16.08 -16.05 -28.17
CA ILE A 47 -14.61 -15.95 -28.12
C ILE A 47 -14.18 -14.54 -28.51
N ASP A 48 -14.68 -14.01 -29.63
CA ASP A 48 -14.36 -12.65 -30.09
C ASP A 48 -14.71 -11.61 -29.02
N LYS A 49 -15.84 -11.78 -28.33
CA LYS A 49 -16.24 -10.92 -27.21
C LYS A 49 -15.30 -11.06 -26.00
N ALA A 50 -14.86 -12.27 -25.69
CA ALA A 50 -13.92 -12.52 -24.60
C ALA A 50 -12.57 -11.86 -24.88
N GLU A 51 -12.06 -11.94 -26.12
CA GLU A 51 -10.82 -11.29 -26.56
C GLU A 51 -10.89 -9.76 -26.44
N VAL A 52 -12.01 -9.16 -26.83
CA VAL A 52 -12.24 -7.72 -26.64
C VAL A 52 -12.27 -7.34 -25.16
N ILE A 53 -12.84 -8.18 -24.30
CA ILE A 53 -12.88 -7.93 -22.85
C ILE A 53 -11.48 -8.06 -22.25
N SER A 54 -10.69 -9.08 -22.62
CA SER A 54 -9.33 -9.23 -22.13
C SER A 54 -8.45 -8.05 -22.54
N GLY A 55 -8.52 -7.61 -23.80
CA GLY A 55 -7.75 -6.45 -24.24
C GLY A 55 -8.08 -5.18 -23.45
N LYS A 56 -9.35 -4.95 -23.12
CA LYS A 56 -9.75 -3.82 -22.27
C LYS A 56 -9.23 -3.93 -20.84
N LEU A 57 -9.17 -5.14 -20.28
CA LEU A 57 -8.61 -5.36 -18.94
C LEU A 57 -7.11 -5.09 -18.93
N ASP A 58 -6.40 -5.51 -19.97
CA ASP A 58 -4.97 -5.24 -20.12
C ASP A 58 -4.69 -3.72 -20.20
N GLU A 59 -5.45 -2.99 -21.03
CA GLU A 59 -5.37 -1.52 -21.12
C GLU A 59 -5.66 -0.83 -19.77
N GLU A 60 -6.68 -1.30 -19.03
CA GLU A 60 -6.97 -0.79 -17.71
C GLU A 60 -5.81 -1.02 -16.73
N ASP A 61 -5.19 -2.19 -16.75
CA ASP A 61 -4.10 -2.55 -15.86
C ASP A 61 -2.82 -1.76 -16.18
N GLU A 62 -2.53 -1.53 -17.45
CA GLU A 62 -1.47 -0.61 -17.88
C GLU A 62 -1.73 0.81 -17.38
N SER A 63 -2.96 1.31 -17.52
CA SER A 63 -3.34 2.65 -17.05
C SER A 63 -3.21 2.78 -15.52
N LYS A 64 -3.60 1.74 -14.76
CA LYS A 64 -3.45 1.68 -13.30
C LYS A 64 -1.96 1.64 -12.92
N ALA A 65 -1.14 0.88 -13.64
CA ALA A 65 0.29 0.82 -13.43
C ALA A 65 0.96 2.20 -13.68
N ALA A 66 0.58 2.90 -14.75
CA ALA A 66 1.05 4.25 -15.04
C ALA A 66 0.67 5.23 -13.92
N ARG A 67 -0.58 5.23 -13.47
CA ARG A 67 -1.04 6.06 -12.34
C ARG A 67 -0.26 5.77 -11.06
N ARG A 68 0.00 4.50 -10.75
CA ARG A 68 0.82 4.10 -9.58
C ARG A 68 2.25 4.63 -9.68
N ARG A 69 2.86 4.63 -10.87
CA ARG A 69 4.20 5.21 -11.08
C ARG A 69 4.22 6.72 -10.83
N VAL A 70 3.22 7.45 -11.33
CA VAL A 70 3.08 8.90 -11.08
C VAL A 70 2.93 9.18 -9.58
N VAL A 71 2.05 8.46 -8.89
CA VAL A 71 1.86 8.62 -7.43
C VAL A 71 3.16 8.34 -6.67
N ARG A 72 3.93 7.32 -7.07
CA ARG A 72 5.23 7.01 -6.48
C ARG A 72 6.21 8.17 -6.67
N HIS A 73 6.28 8.72 -7.87
CA HIS A 73 7.16 9.86 -8.17
C HIS A 73 6.77 11.10 -7.36
N LEU A 74 5.48 11.41 -7.24
CA LEU A 74 4.99 12.53 -6.42
C LEU A 74 5.32 12.33 -4.92
N ARG A 75 5.20 11.11 -4.40
CA ARG A 75 5.59 10.79 -3.01
C ARG A 75 7.09 10.97 -2.79
N GLN A 76 7.92 10.52 -3.73
CA GLN A 76 9.37 10.69 -3.67
C GLN A 76 9.75 12.18 -3.73
N ALA A 77 9.17 12.95 -4.65
CA ALA A 77 9.39 14.39 -4.74
C ALA A 77 8.97 15.12 -3.46
N ARG A 78 7.83 14.75 -2.87
CA ARG A 78 7.39 15.29 -1.57
C ARG A 78 8.36 14.95 -0.45
N SER A 79 8.80 13.70 -0.34
CA SER A 79 9.81 13.32 0.67
C SER A 79 11.14 14.04 0.48
N ALA A 80 11.55 14.29 -0.77
CA ALA A 80 12.77 15.05 -1.07
C ALA A 80 12.64 16.53 -0.65
N MET A 81 11.46 17.14 -0.85
CA MET A 81 11.18 18.49 -0.36
C MET A 81 11.13 18.57 1.17
N GLU A 82 10.54 17.57 1.85
CA GLU A 82 10.54 17.51 3.32
C GLU A 82 11.97 17.35 3.87
N LEU A 83 12.82 16.58 3.20
CA LEU A 83 14.25 16.46 3.51
C LEU A 83 14.99 17.80 3.29
N SER A 84 14.76 18.48 2.16
CA SER A 84 15.42 19.77 1.87
C SER A 84 14.95 20.89 2.80
N ALA A 85 13.69 20.87 3.23
CA ALA A 85 13.14 21.80 4.20
C ALA A 85 13.69 21.53 5.61
N ALA A 86 14.03 20.28 5.95
CA ALA A 86 14.75 19.94 7.17
C ALA A 86 16.23 20.37 7.14
N THR A 87 16.83 20.55 5.96
CA THR A 87 18.19 21.08 5.79
C THR A 87 18.25 22.60 5.71
N LEU A 88 17.14 23.33 5.66
CA LEU A 88 17.18 24.76 5.93
C LEU A 88 17.58 24.94 7.39
N PRO A 89 18.67 25.64 7.71
CA PRO A 89 19.11 25.80 9.07
C PRO A 89 18.04 26.61 9.81
N ALA A 90 17.21 25.91 10.58
CA ALA A 90 16.45 26.51 11.67
C ALA A 90 17.49 27.25 12.51
N LYS A 91 17.46 28.59 12.45
CA LYS A 91 18.29 29.56 13.19
C LYS A 91 19.57 28.97 13.75
N ALA A 92 20.70 29.30 13.12
CA ALA A 92 22.06 28.98 13.56
C ALA A 92 22.10 28.78 15.09
N PRO A 93 22.28 27.53 15.59
CA PRO A 93 22.40 27.33 17.02
C PRO A 93 23.59 28.17 17.46
N ASP A 94 23.41 28.95 18.53
CA ASP A 94 24.49 29.70 19.17
C ASP A 94 25.76 28.85 19.15
N ARG A 95 26.78 29.32 18.43
CA ARG A 95 28.04 28.59 18.17
C ARG A 95 28.71 28.06 19.45
N ALA A 96 28.30 28.57 20.61
CA ALA A 96 28.70 28.09 21.94
C ALA A 96 28.25 26.66 22.29
N ARG A 97 27.18 26.11 21.70
CA ARG A 97 26.67 24.76 22.07
C ARG A 97 27.16 23.61 21.19
N LEU A 98 27.69 23.91 20.00
CA LEU A 98 28.28 22.89 19.12
C LEU A 98 29.62 22.35 19.63
N ASN A 99 30.29 23.09 20.52
CA ASN A 99 31.61 22.71 21.06
C ASN A 99 31.55 21.69 22.20
N ALA A 100 30.38 21.18 22.60
CA ALA A 100 30.24 20.34 23.80
C ALA A 100 30.05 18.84 23.54
N ARG A 101 29.83 18.40 22.28
CA ARG A 101 29.65 16.98 21.97
C ARG A 101 30.89 16.44 21.27
N ALA A 102 31.79 15.86 22.05
CA ALA A 102 32.91 15.10 21.53
C ALA A 102 32.37 13.92 20.70
N VAL A 103 32.49 14.01 19.37
CA VAL A 103 32.26 12.87 18.49
C VAL A 103 33.40 11.87 18.77
N PRO A 104 33.10 10.61 19.11
CA PRO A 104 34.16 9.63 19.31
C PRO A 104 34.83 9.34 17.97
N VAL A 105 36.02 9.89 17.77
CA VAL A 105 36.85 9.64 16.59
C VAL A 105 38.07 8.83 17.03
N THR A 106 38.34 7.73 16.31
CA THR A 106 39.59 6.98 16.43
C THR A 106 40.59 7.52 15.43
N LEU A 107 41.82 7.74 15.87
CA LEU A 107 42.92 8.10 14.97
C LEU A 107 43.42 6.84 14.25
N THR A 108 43.98 7.00 13.05
CA THR A 108 44.44 5.89 12.21
C THR A 108 45.45 4.99 12.91
N ASP A 109 46.25 5.55 13.80
CA ASP A 109 47.30 4.84 14.54
C ASP A 109 46.74 3.92 15.63
N GLU A 110 45.51 4.16 16.11
CA GLU A 110 44.82 3.31 17.08
C GLU A 110 44.02 2.17 16.39
N LEU A 111 43.83 2.28 15.07
CA LEU A 111 43.10 1.31 14.25
C LEU A 111 44.02 0.24 13.64
N SER A 112 45.34 0.45 13.63
CA SER A 112 46.33 -0.46 13.03
C SER A 112 46.78 -1.61 13.95
N GLY A 113 46.04 -1.86 15.04
CA GLY A 113 46.37 -2.87 16.06
C GLY A 113 45.43 -4.09 16.10
N ASN A 114 45.74 -5.01 17.01
CA ASN A 114 44.94 -6.23 17.22
C ASN A 114 43.62 -5.88 17.95
N LEU A 115 42.53 -6.63 17.75
CA LEU A 115 41.19 -6.30 18.29
C LEU A 115 41.18 -6.07 19.83
N ARG A 116 42.09 -6.72 20.56
CA ARG A 116 42.27 -6.56 22.02
C ARG A 116 42.80 -5.18 22.44
N GLN A 117 43.38 -4.42 21.52
CA GLN A 117 43.96 -3.09 21.76
C GLN A 117 42.96 -1.96 21.47
N MET A 118 41.83 -2.27 20.83
CA MET A 118 40.78 -1.29 20.57
C MET A 118 40.08 -0.88 21.87
N LYS A 119 40.13 0.42 22.18
CA LYS A 119 39.35 1.00 23.27
C LYS A 119 37.98 1.42 22.75
N ALA A 120 36.92 0.99 23.43
CA ALA A 120 35.58 1.48 23.14
C ALA A 120 35.52 2.99 23.42
N LYS A 121 35.19 3.77 22.40
CA LYS A 121 35.01 5.22 22.49
C LYS A 121 33.52 5.57 22.38
N GLY A 122 33.11 6.63 23.06
CA GLY A 122 31.71 7.09 23.08
C GLY A 122 30.92 6.54 24.26
N ASN A 123 29.76 7.15 24.51
CA ASN A 123 28.83 6.74 25.56
C ASN A 123 27.48 6.34 24.94
N LEU A 124 27.21 5.03 24.93
CA LEU A 124 26.01 4.47 24.33
C LEU A 124 24.72 5.01 24.96
N LEU A 125 24.70 5.31 26.26
CA LEU A 125 23.52 5.85 26.93
C LEU A 125 23.13 7.23 26.38
N VAL A 126 24.12 8.04 26.03
CA VAL A 126 23.90 9.35 25.42
C VAL A 126 23.35 9.18 24.00
N GLU A 127 23.93 8.28 23.20
CA GLU A 127 23.46 8.01 21.84
C GLU A 127 22.04 7.43 21.79
N HIS A 128 21.71 6.50 22.71
CA HIS A 128 20.37 5.94 22.80
C HIS A 128 19.35 7.00 23.22
N GLY A 129 19.69 7.87 24.17
CA GLY A 129 18.84 9.00 24.56
C GLY A 129 18.60 9.98 23.41
N ASP A 130 19.61 10.25 22.60
CA ASP A 130 19.50 11.10 21.42
C ASP A 130 18.65 10.44 20.31
N LYS A 131 18.86 9.14 20.04
CA LYS A 131 18.03 8.38 19.09
C LYS A 131 16.57 8.37 19.51
N GLN A 132 16.28 8.13 20.79
CA GLN A 132 14.92 8.17 21.31
C GLN A 132 14.29 9.56 21.17
N ARG A 133 15.03 10.64 21.45
CA ARG A 133 14.54 12.02 21.24
C ARG A 133 14.14 12.31 19.80
N VAL A 134 14.96 11.86 18.85
CA VAL A 134 14.69 12.04 17.40
C VAL A 134 13.46 11.22 16.99
N LEU A 135 13.42 9.95 17.37
CA LEU A 135 12.31 9.04 17.04
C LEU A 135 10.98 9.46 17.71
N SER A 136 11.04 9.97 18.94
CA SER A 136 9.87 10.41 19.70
C SER A 136 9.44 11.84 19.39
N LYS A 137 9.97 12.47 18.32
CA LYS A 137 9.67 13.87 17.95
C LYS A 137 9.79 14.86 19.12
N GLY A 138 10.78 14.66 20.02
CA GLY A 138 11.01 15.54 21.17
C GLY A 138 10.11 15.32 22.38
N GLN A 139 9.29 14.26 22.44
CA GLN A 139 8.51 13.93 23.65
C GLN A 139 9.37 13.60 24.88
N VAL A 140 10.60 13.09 24.69
CA VAL A 140 11.54 12.83 25.78
C VAL A 140 12.46 14.04 25.95
N THR A 141 12.34 14.74 27.08
CA THR A 141 13.23 15.85 27.45
C THR A 141 14.18 15.40 28.57
N LEU A 142 15.49 15.53 28.36
CA LEU A 142 16.47 15.38 29.44
C LEU A 142 16.34 16.60 30.33
N VAL A 143 15.81 16.39 31.52
CA VAL A 143 15.80 17.37 32.59
C VAL A 143 17.21 17.38 33.17
N ALA A 144 17.84 18.56 33.21
CA ALA A 144 19.11 18.71 33.90
C ALA A 144 18.90 18.35 35.39
N PRO A 145 19.84 17.66 36.04
CA PRO A 145 19.70 17.35 37.46
C PRO A 145 19.48 18.64 38.23
N GLU A 146 18.36 18.74 38.95
CA GLU A 146 18.07 19.92 39.75
C GLU A 146 19.08 19.98 40.90
N GLY A 147 20.08 20.85 40.78
CA GLY A 147 20.92 21.23 41.90
C GLY A 147 20.06 21.79 43.04
N LYS A 148 20.54 21.66 44.28
CA LYS A 148 19.83 22.12 45.49
C LYS A 148 19.28 23.53 45.27
N LYS A 149 17.96 23.65 45.11
CA LYS A 149 17.26 24.94 44.95
C LYS A 149 17.62 25.81 46.15
N LYS A 150 18.25 26.96 45.92
CA LYS A 150 18.49 27.95 46.99
C LYS A 150 17.13 28.30 47.58
N SER A 151 16.90 27.89 48.82
CA SER A 151 15.65 28.17 49.53
C SER A 151 15.44 29.68 49.58
N LYS A 152 14.23 30.15 49.25
CA LYS A 152 13.86 31.56 49.43
C LYS A 152 14.17 31.97 50.89
N PRO A 153 14.66 33.20 51.14
CA PRO A 153 14.96 33.65 52.49
C PRO A 153 13.70 33.52 53.36
N ARG A 154 13.81 32.74 54.44
CA ARG A 154 12.73 32.60 55.43
C ARG A 154 12.46 33.99 56.01
N ARG A 155 11.20 34.44 55.97
CA ARG A 155 10.76 35.67 56.65
C ARG A 155 11.26 35.63 58.10
N LYS A 156 11.96 36.68 58.55
CA LYS A 156 12.47 36.78 59.92
C LYS A 156 11.31 36.56 60.91
N LEU A 157 11.48 35.58 61.80
CA LEU A 157 10.53 35.29 62.86
C LEU A 157 10.45 36.54 63.75
N LYS A 158 9.33 37.27 63.70
CA LYS A 158 9.10 38.39 64.62
C LYS A 158 8.81 37.80 66.00
N VAL A 159 9.81 37.79 66.88
CA VAL A 159 9.61 37.52 68.30
C VAL A 159 8.78 38.67 68.86
N LYS A 160 7.54 38.39 69.29
CA LYS A 160 6.76 39.34 70.08
C LYS A 160 7.39 39.39 71.47
N ARG A 161 8.08 40.49 71.79
CA ARG A 161 8.39 40.82 73.19
C ARG A 161 7.07 41.14 73.88
N GLN A 162 6.60 40.25 74.73
CA GLN A 162 5.66 40.61 75.79
C GLN A 162 6.47 41.35 76.85
N TYR A 163 6.12 42.61 77.09
CA TYR A 163 6.60 43.35 78.25
C TYR A 163 5.66 43.01 79.41
N VAL A 164 6.25 42.55 80.52
CA VAL A 164 5.64 42.52 81.85
C VAL A 164 5.72 43.92 82.44
#